data_AF-A0A2T3KJS4-F1
#
_entry.id   AF-A0A2T3KJS4-F1
#
_cell.length_a   1.000
_cell.length_b   1.000
_cell.length_c   1.000
_cell.angle_alpha   90.00
_cell.angle_beta   90.00
_cell.angle_gamma   90.00
#
_symmetry.space_group_name_H-M   'P 1'
#
loop_
_entity.id
_entity.type
_entity.pdbx_description
1 polymer ?
#
loop_
_entity_poly.entity_id
_entity_poly.type
_entity_poly.pdbx_seq_one_letter_code
_entity_poly.pdbx_strand_id
1 'polypeptide(L)'
;MFGQKNISGYKSRAAENPTMALSVNGHKAAHRAGNDYLKETMGSVRSQAKNLSPRQMQKMAERRFDAANVPMAARQNFYNSFNRYTYGK
;
A
#
# COMPACT_ATOMS: atom_id res chain seq x y z
N MET A 1 -6.58 0.83 10.16
CA MET A 1 -5.70 0.52 9.00
C MET A 1 -5.16 1.83 8.44
N PHE A 2 -3.89 1.94 8.02
CA PHE A 2 -3.26 3.23 7.67
C PHE A 2 -4.02 4.04 6.60
N GLY A 3 -4.61 3.36 5.60
CA GLY A 3 -5.41 4.00 4.55
C GLY A 3 -6.58 4.85 5.07
N GLN A 4 -7.25 4.44 6.14
CA GLN A 4 -8.41 5.19 6.67
C GLN A 4 -8.05 6.55 7.24
N LYS A 5 -6.83 6.70 7.77
CA LYS A 5 -6.38 7.96 8.37
C LYS A 5 -5.80 8.93 7.35
N ASN A 6 -5.36 8.42 6.20
CA ASN A 6 -4.51 9.16 5.27
C ASN A 6 -5.16 9.33 3.88
N ILE A 7 -6.22 8.57 3.56
CA ILE A 7 -6.87 8.55 2.24
C ILE A 7 -8.36 8.83 2.43
N SER A 8 -8.81 9.99 1.96
CA SER A 8 -10.24 10.33 1.93
C SER A 8 -11.00 9.33 1.04
N GLY A 9 -12.18 8.89 1.49
CA GLY A 9 -13.01 7.90 0.78
C GLY A 9 -12.68 6.44 1.07
N TYR A 10 -11.51 6.15 1.68
CA TYR A 10 -11.12 4.78 1.99
C TYR A 10 -11.94 4.19 3.15
N LYS A 11 -12.65 3.09 2.89
CA LYS A 11 -13.35 2.32 3.94
C LYS A 11 -12.45 1.19 4.45
N SER A 12 -12.23 1.11 5.76
CA SER A 12 -11.42 0.04 6.35
C SER A 12 -12.24 -1.24 6.55
N ARG A 13 -11.64 -2.41 6.29
CA ARG A 13 -12.25 -3.74 6.52
C ARG A 13 -13.57 -4.02 5.78
N ALA A 14 -13.88 -3.28 4.71
CA ALA A 14 -15.00 -3.69 3.85
C ALA A 14 -14.63 -4.97 3.10
N ALA A 15 -15.60 -5.86 2.91
CA ALA A 15 -15.42 -7.11 2.17
C ALA A 15 -14.94 -6.88 0.73
N GLU A 16 -15.35 -5.76 0.13
CA GLU A 16 -15.05 -5.38 -1.26
C GLU A 16 -13.70 -4.66 -1.42
N ASN A 17 -12.91 -4.54 -0.36
CA ASN A 17 -11.63 -3.84 -0.44
C ASN A 17 -10.67 -4.60 -1.37
N PRO A 18 -10.14 -3.95 -2.42
CA PRO A 18 -9.27 -4.63 -3.36
C PRO A 18 -8.00 -5.14 -2.69
N THR A 19 -7.68 -6.40 -2.95
CA THR A 19 -6.47 -7.07 -2.44
C THR A 19 -5.65 -7.63 -3.58
N MET A 20 -4.34 -7.75 -3.37
CA MET A 20 -3.43 -8.41 -4.31
C MET A 20 -2.80 -9.61 -3.60
N ALA A 21 -3.01 -10.80 -4.16
CA ALA A 21 -2.33 -12.00 -3.71
C ALA A 21 -0.87 -11.99 -4.18
N LEU A 22 0.06 -12.21 -3.25
CA LEU A 22 1.49 -12.33 -3.52
C LEU A 22 1.95 -13.75 -3.19
N SER A 23 3.02 -14.21 -3.82
CA SER A 23 3.72 -15.42 -3.36
C SER A 23 4.23 -15.21 -1.93
N VAL A 24 4.51 -16.30 -1.20
CA VAL A 24 5.05 -16.20 0.18
C VAL A 24 6.33 -15.36 0.22
N ASN A 25 7.22 -15.55 -0.75
CA ASN A 25 8.47 -14.79 -0.85
C ASN A 25 8.20 -13.32 -1.23
N GLY A 26 7.28 -13.07 -2.17
CA GLY A 26 6.87 -11.72 -2.53
C GLY A 26 6.24 -10.96 -1.36
N HIS A 27 5.40 -11.62 -0.57
CA HIS A 27 4.80 -11.04 0.64
C HIS A 27 5.86 -10.64 1.66
N LYS A 28 6.84 -11.52 1.94
CA LYS A 28 7.95 -11.22 2.85
C LYS A 28 8.80 -10.06 2.34
N ALA A 29 9.12 -10.03 1.04
CA ALA A 29 9.90 -8.98 0.41
C ALA A 29 9.19 -7.62 0.46
N ALA A 30 7.90 -7.58 0.10
CA ALA A 30 7.05 -6.40 0.22
C ALA A 30 6.98 -5.91 1.67
N HIS A 31 6.76 -6.81 2.63
CA HIS A 31 6.69 -6.42 4.05
C HIS A 31 7.99 -5.78 4.54
N ARG A 32 9.15 -6.35 4.17
CA ARG A 32 10.47 -5.78 4.48
C ARG A 32 10.66 -4.40 3.85
N ALA A 33 10.43 -4.27 2.54
CA ALA A 33 10.56 -2.98 1.84
C ALA A 33 9.65 -1.89 2.42
N GLY A 34 8.44 -2.26 2.85
CA GLY A 34 7.54 -1.35 3.55
C GLY A 34 8.09 -0.85 4.88
N ASN A 35 8.70 -1.74 5.67
CA ASN A 35 9.30 -1.38 6.95
C ASN A 35 10.56 -0.54 6.78
N ASP A 36 11.39 -0.85 5.78
CA ASP A 36 12.60 -0.08 5.47
C ASP A 36 12.23 1.34 5.03
N TYR A 37 11.23 1.50 4.15
CA TYR A 37 10.72 2.83 3.78
C TYR A 37 10.21 3.64 4.98
N LEU A 38 9.50 3.00 5.92
CA LEU A 38 9.02 3.67 7.12
C LEU A 38 10.16 4.09 8.05
N LYS A 39 11.20 3.26 8.19
CA LYS A 39 12.41 3.62 8.95
C LYS A 39 13.15 4.79 8.30
N GLU A 40 13.35 4.75 6.98
CA GLU A 40 14.02 5.81 6.23
C GLU A 40 13.26 7.14 6.30
N THR A 41 11.93 7.10 6.17
CA THR A 41 11.11 8.31 6.07
C THR A 41 10.75 8.90 7.43
N MET A 42 10.58 8.06 8.46
CA MET A 42 9.98 8.46 9.73
C MET A 42 10.81 8.04 10.97
N GLY A 43 11.96 7.39 10.78
CA GLY A 43 12.80 6.85 11.86
C GLY A 43 12.18 5.65 12.61
N SER A 44 10.96 5.22 12.27
CA SER A 44 10.27 4.14 12.98
C SER A 44 9.17 3.49 12.14
N VAL A 45 9.03 2.17 12.30
CA VAL A 45 7.98 1.36 11.63
C VAL A 45 6.61 1.50 12.29
N ARG A 46 6.54 1.69 13.61
CA ARG A 46 5.30 1.49 14.39
C ARG A 46 4.42 2.73 14.56
N SER A 47 5.00 3.91 14.75
CA SER A 47 4.23 5.07 15.26
C SER A 47 3.78 6.06 14.17
N GLN A 48 4.54 6.15 13.07
CA GLN A 48 4.44 7.30 12.16
C GLN A 48 3.79 6.99 10.80
N ALA A 49 3.44 5.74 10.49
CA ALA A 49 2.80 5.40 9.22
C ALA A 49 1.45 6.12 9.01
N LYS A 50 0.76 6.52 10.08
CA LYS A 50 -0.45 7.37 10.06
C LYS A 50 -0.18 8.84 9.65
N ASN A 51 1.09 9.26 9.62
CA ASN A 51 1.50 10.61 9.25
C ASN A 51 1.99 10.67 7.79
N LEU A 52 2.00 9.54 7.08
CA LEU A 52 2.37 9.53 5.68
C LEU A 52 1.32 10.30 4.85
N SER A 53 1.79 11.26 4.07
CA SER A 53 0.98 11.86 3.01
C SER A 53 0.55 10.81 1.98
N PRO A 54 -0.54 11.05 1.21
CA PRO A 54 -0.95 10.16 0.13
C PRO A 54 0.18 9.82 -0.86
N ARG A 55 1.03 10.81 -1.19
CA ARG A 55 2.18 10.62 -2.08
C ARG A 55 3.23 9.70 -1.47
N GLN A 56 3.50 9.79 -0.18
CA GLN A 56 4.43 8.89 0.51
C GLN A 56 3.86 7.47 0.62
N MET A 57 2.55 7.33 0.83
CA MET A 57 1.89 6.03 0.80
C MET A 57 1.99 5.37 -0.58
N GLN A 58 1.78 6.13 -1.66
CA GLN A 58 1.96 5.63 -3.03
C GLN A 58 3.40 5.18 -3.27
N LYS A 59 4.40 5.99 -2.90
CA LYS A 59 5.82 5.62 -3.02
C LYS A 59 6.17 4.36 -2.23
N MET A 60 5.61 4.23 -1.02
CA MET A 60 5.76 3.02 -0.22
C MET A 60 5.15 1.81 -0.92
N ALA A 61 3.97 1.94 -1.52
CA ALA A 61 3.30 0.87 -2.25
C ALA A 61 4.12 0.42 -3.46
N GLU A 62 4.64 1.36 -4.27
CA GLU A 62 5.51 1.04 -5.42
C GLU A 62 6.76 0.27 -5.00
N ARG A 63 7.45 0.71 -3.94
CA ARG A 63 8.61 -0.03 -3.41
C ARG A 63 8.27 -1.46 -2.98
N ARG A 64 7.07 -1.69 -2.44
CA ARG A 64 6.60 -3.03 -2.08
C ARG A 64 6.35 -3.87 -3.33
N PHE A 65 5.77 -3.27 -4.36
CA PHE A 65 5.53 -3.93 -5.64
C PHE A 65 6.83 -4.28 -6.37
N ASP A 66 7.81 -3.39 -6.36
CA ASP A 66 9.14 -3.66 -6.88
C ASP A 66 9.81 -4.82 -6.15
N ALA A 67 9.82 -4.78 -4.80
CA ALA A 67 10.41 -5.85 -3.98
C ALA A 67 9.73 -7.21 -4.17
N ALA A 68 8.43 -7.22 -4.45
CA ALA A 68 7.67 -8.43 -4.73
C ALA A 68 7.66 -8.84 -6.21
N ASN A 69 8.41 -8.14 -7.08
CA ASN A 69 8.44 -8.36 -8.53
C ASN A 69 7.05 -8.36 -9.17
N VAL A 70 6.15 -7.49 -8.71
CA VAL A 70 4.79 -7.40 -9.24
C VAL A 70 4.84 -6.82 -10.66
N PRO A 71 4.29 -7.52 -11.66
CA PRO A 71 4.23 -7.02 -13.03
C PRO A 71 3.44 -5.71 -13.15
N MET A 72 3.84 -4.83 -14.07
CA MET A 72 3.22 -3.51 -14.23
C MET A 72 1.70 -3.59 -14.47
N ALA A 73 1.24 -4.55 -15.28
CA ALA A 73 -0.19 -4.77 -15.54
C ALA A 73 -0.98 -5.10 -14.25
N ALA A 74 -0.40 -5.89 -13.34
CA ALA A 74 -1.04 -6.22 -12.07
C ALA A 74 -1.10 -5.01 -11.12
N ARG A 75 -0.07 -4.14 -11.13
CA ARG A 75 -0.09 -2.88 -10.38
C ARG A 75 -1.18 -1.95 -10.89
N GLN A 76 -1.28 -1.78 -12.20
CA GLN A 76 -2.31 -0.94 -12.83
C GLN A 76 -3.72 -1.44 -12.50
N ASN A 77 -3.96 -2.75 -12.60
CA ASN A 77 -5.24 -3.35 -12.21
C ASN A 77 -5.57 -3.08 -10.75
N PHE A 78 -4.59 -3.25 -9.85
CA PHE A 78 -4.77 -2.94 -8.43
C PHE A 78 -5.11 -1.46 -8.20
N TYR A 79 -4.39 -0.53 -8.83
CA TYR A 79 -4.67 0.90 -8.67
C TYR A 79 -6.03 1.30 -9.25
N ASN A 80 -6.44 0.72 -10.38
CA ASN A 80 -7.76 0.95 -10.96
C ASN A 80 -8.87 0.48 -10.00
N SER A 81 -8.76 -0.73 -9.46
CA SER A 81 -9.69 -1.25 -8.47
C SER A 81 -9.68 -0.42 -7.18
N PHE A 82 -8.50 -0.03 -6.70
CA PHE A 82 -8.33 0.80 -5.50
C PHE A 82 -8.95 2.18 -5.67
N ASN A 83 -8.75 2.83 -6.81
CA ASN A 83 -9.32 4.13 -7.12
C ASN A 83 -10.84 4.05 -7.27
N ARG A 84 -11.36 3.02 -7.95
CA ARG A 84 -12.81 2.79 -8.05
C ARG A 84 -13.44 2.57 -6.67
N TYR A 85 -12.82 1.75 -5.82
CA TYR A 85 -13.27 1.51 -4.46
C TYR A 85 -13.27 2.79 -3.59
N THR A 86 -12.25 3.63 -3.76
CA THR A 86 -12.03 4.82 -2.91
C THR A 86 -12.85 6.02 -3.39
N TYR A 87 -12.97 6.21 -4.71
CA TYR A 87 -13.48 7.46 -5.32
C TYR A 87 -14.61 7.25 -6.34
N GLY A 88 -14.86 6.03 -6.81
CA GLY A 88 -15.80 5.74 -7.89
C GLY A 88 -17.27 5.72 -7.48
N LYS A 89 -17.70 6.68 -6.66
CA LYS A 89 -19.13 6.91 -6.39
C LYS A 89 -19.76 7.75 -7.48
#